data_AF-A0A7C6TTN3-F1
#
_entry.id   AF-A0A7C6TTN3-F1
#
_cell.length_a   1.000
_cell.length_b   1.000
_cell.length_c   1.000
_cell.angle_alpha   90.00
_cell.angle_beta   90.00
_cell.angle_gamma   90.00
#
_symmetry.space_group_name_H-M   'P 1'
#
loop_
_entity.id
_entity.type
_entity.pdbx_description
1 polymer ?
#
loop_
_entity_poly.entity_id
_entity_poly.type
_entity_poly.pdbx_seq_one_letter_code
_entity_poly.pdbx_strand_id
1 'polypeptide(L)'
;MQKQQLAGSRESDVTKVAKAIGPIRAAPPVTPYLSLWARIEDLDKSRLDDALYRERTLVRIPCMHARLYLVPVDDLAVYRRLGQDLLQPGLRDVLDLYSRESPIDQNGDRLSVEELTRRVLEVLCARGPATIDELTQFLPELNIRLYHDPDHPELGHSRLGTRLLPALCAQGILVRAQPRGGWRSDFYSYSALSSWLPDARVDGLTSGDALQRAVRSYLAAFGPATLSDVYHWLGGYARSDVAAALMSLGRDLVRIQIAGHPHEHLILREELDALAEIDEPEPTLRLLPPRDSYSMAYESSWRILPEIHRERVFDRVGESAGTVWLDGVIVGTWGVQMREERITVRFFEPPPPETLAMAGEEARAMGEFLEFDETDIDIGIQEDEDQDGEEEALIAKLNINVEPWSVVEK
;
A
#
# COMPACT_ATOMS: atom_id res chain seq x y z
N MET A 1 -5.06 11.31 14.98
CA MET A 1 -4.54 12.20 13.91
C MET A 1 -3.09 12.64 14.12
N GLN A 2 -2.70 13.16 15.29
CA GLN A 2 -1.33 13.65 15.54
C GLN A 2 -0.23 12.61 15.25
N LYS A 3 -0.36 11.39 15.80
CA LYS A 3 0.55 10.25 15.51
C LYS A 3 0.70 9.95 14.01
N GLN A 4 -0.38 10.16 13.27
CA GLN A 4 -0.45 9.97 11.81
C GLN A 4 0.01 11.20 11.02
N GLN A 5 0.57 12.23 11.69
CA GLN A 5 1.05 13.48 11.09
C GLN A 5 -0.06 14.27 10.36
N LEU A 6 -1.32 14.09 10.77
CA LEU A 6 -2.48 14.74 10.15
C LEU A 6 -2.94 16.00 10.90
N ALA A 7 -2.40 16.26 12.08
CA ALA A 7 -2.71 17.43 12.92
C ALA A 7 -1.49 17.79 13.78
N GLY A 8 -1.39 19.06 14.21
CA GLY A 8 -0.26 19.56 14.99
C GLY A 8 1.02 19.75 14.18
N SER A 9 2.17 19.77 14.86
CA SER A 9 3.50 19.90 14.23
C SER A 9 3.81 18.69 13.35
N ARG A 10 4.26 18.94 12.12
CA ARG A 10 4.52 17.91 11.11
C ARG A 10 5.99 17.77 10.79
N GLU A 11 6.45 16.53 10.73
CA GLU A 11 7.78 16.23 10.18
C GLU A 11 7.79 16.46 8.67
N SER A 12 8.90 16.97 8.14
CA SER A 12 9.05 17.36 6.74
C SER A 12 9.82 16.32 5.90
N ASP A 13 10.57 15.43 6.58
CA ASP A 13 11.32 14.35 5.96
C ASP A 13 10.40 13.16 5.61
N VAL A 14 10.31 12.85 4.31
CA VAL A 14 9.45 11.77 3.78
C VAL A 14 9.75 10.40 4.40
N THR A 15 11.01 10.11 4.72
CA THR A 15 11.43 8.82 5.27
C THR A 15 10.99 8.70 6.72
N LYS A 16 11.18 9.76 7.50
CA LYS A 16 10.72 9.80 8.89
C LYS A 16 9.21 9.75 9.00
N VAL A 17 8.48 10.45 8.12
CA VAL A 17 7.02 10.37 8.07
C VAL A 17 6.56 8.96 7.74
N ALA A 18 7.11 8.33 6.69
CA ALA A 18 6.78 6.94 6.35
C ALA A 18 7.10 5.94 7.49
N LYS A 19 8.14 6.20 8.28
CA LYS A 19 8.45 5.42 9.48
C LYS A 19 7.45 5.63 10.61
N ALA A 20 7.01 6.87 10.82
CA ALA A 20 6.09 7.23 11.91
C ALA A 20 4.66 6.74 11.66
N ILE A 21 4.15 6.86 10.42
CA ILE A 21 2.77 6.54 10.09
C ILE A 21 2.56 5.06 9.70
N GLY A 22 3.66 4.30 9.62
CA GLY A 22 3.68 2.93 9.14
C GLY A 22 3.77 2.82 7.61
N PRO A 23 3.93 1.59 7.08
CA PRO A 23 4.00 1.32 5.65
C PRO A 23 2.85 1.96 4.87
N ILE A 24 3.15 2.60 3.76
CA ILE A 24 2.16 3.33 2.94
C ILE A 24 1.78 2.48 1.74
N ARG A 25 0.49 2.35 1.43
CA ARG A 25 0.06 1.65 0.22
C ARG A 25 0.66 2.31 -1.02
N ALA A 26 1.29 1.53 -1.88
CA ALA A 26 2.04 2.02 -3.04
C ALA A 26 1.37 1.66 -4.39
N ALA A 27 0.10 1.24 -4.34
CA ALA A 27 -0.71 0.92 -5.50
C ALA A 27 -2.15 1.46 -5.34
N PRO A 28 -2.65 2.31 -6.27
CA PRO A 28 -1.97 2.81 -7.47
C PRO A 28 -0.73 3.70 -7.17
N PRO A 29 0.13 3.99 -8.17
CA PRO A 29 1.38 4.74 -7.97
C PRO A 29 1.21 6.12 -7.31
N VAL A 30 0.04 6.73 -7.48
CA VAL A 30 -0.34 8.04 -6.94
C VAL A 30 -0.61 8.01 -5.43
N THR A 31 -1.12 6.90 -4.88
CA THR A 31 -1.49 6.77 -3.46
C THR A 31 -0.40 7.24 -2.49
N PRO A 32 0.88 6.82 -2.60
CA PRO A 32 1.90 7.26 -1.64
C PRO A 32 2.21 8.76 -1.72
N TYR A 33 2.09 9.38 -2.91
CA TYR A 33 2.29 10.83 -3.06
C TYR A 33 1.17 11.60 -2.35
N LEU A 34 -0.09 11.21 -2.56
CA LEU A 34 -1.23 11.83 -1.88
C LEU A 34 -1.25 11.57 -0.37
N SER A 35 -0.87 10.36 0.05
CA SER A 35 -0.80 9.99 1.47
C SER A 35 0.24 10.84 2.21
N LEU A 36 1.40 11.07 1.60
CA LEU A 36 2.43 11.95 2.14
C LEU A 36 2.05 13.43 2.02
N TRP A 37 1.40 13.85 0.93
CA TRP A 37 0.91 15.23 0.77
C TRP A 37 -0.03 15.65 1.90
N ALA A 38 -0.94 14.75 2.31
CA ALA A 38 -1.84 15.03 3.43
C ALA A 38 -1.12 15.22 4.80
N ARG A 39 0.15 14.80 4.89
CA ARG A 39 0.94 14.70 6.12
C ARG A 39 2.17 15.60 6.17
N ILE A 40 2.62 16.07 5.02
CA ILE A 40 3.82 16.90 4.87
C ILE A 40 3.40 18.22 4.24
N GLU A 41 3.64 19.30 4.98
CA GLU A 41 3.42 20.65 4.48
C GLU A 41 4.35 20.94 3.29
N ASP A 42 3.81 21.55 2.23
CA ASP A 42 4.52 21.90 1.00
C ASP A 42 5.32 20.74 0.38
N LEU A 43 4.75 19.53 0.36
CA LEU A 43 5.40 18.37 -0.25
C LEU A 43 5.65 18.58 -1.75
N ASP A 44 6.92 18.62 -2.13
CA ASP A 44 7.34 18.44 -3.53
C ASP A 44 7.47 16.95 -3.85
N LYS A 45 6.87 16.52 -4.97
CA LYS A 45 6.90 15.14 -5.47
C LYS A 45 8.32 14.62 -5.66
N SER A 46 9.24 15.52 -6.06
CA SER A 46 10.66 15.20 -6.25
C SER A 46 11.32 14.70 -4.97
N ARG A 47 10.83 15.09 -3.77
CA ARG A 47 11.35 14.56 -2.49
C ARG A 47 11.07 13.07 -2.34
N LEU A 48 9.88 12.61 -2.75
CA LEU A 48 9.56 11.19 -2.72
C LEU A 48 10.36 10.44 -3.81
N ASP A 49 10.49 11.02 -5.01
CA ASP A 49 11.30 10.43 -6.08
C ASP A 49 12.77 10.30 -5.70
N ASP A 50 13.34 11.32 -5.06
CA ASP A 50 14.71 11.31 -4.55
C ASP A 50 14.88 10.22 -3.50
N ALA A 51 13.98 10.15 -2.52
CA ALA A 51 14.00 9.12 -1.48
C ALA A 51 13.88 7.69 -2.03
N LEU A 52 13.13 7.49 -3.14
CA LEU A 52 12.94 6.18 -3.77
C LEU A 52 14.07 5.78 -4.72
N TYR A 53 14.57 6.72 -5.52
CA TYR A 53 15.35 6.40 -6.71
C TYR A 53 16.78 6.93 -6.66
N ARG A 54 17.01 8.07 -6.02
CA ARG A 54 18.34 8.70 -5.89
C ARG A 54 19.03 8.28 -4.60
N GLU A 55 18.43 8.63 -3.47
CA GLU A 55 18.93 8.40 -2.11
C GLU A 55 18.59 6.99 -1.62
N ARG A 56 17.47 6.44 -2.12
CA ARG A 56 17.03 5.06 -1.86
C ARG A 56 16.89 4.78 -0.35
N THR A 57 16.38 5.75 0.39
CA THR A 57 15.96 5.62 1.80
C THR A 57 14.60 4.94 1.93
N LEU A 58 13.79 4.97 0.85
CA LEU A 58 12.50 4.31 0.74
C LEU A 58 12.51 3.28 -0.39
N VAL A 59 11.70 2.24 -0.25
CA VAL A 59 11.58 1.17 -1.24
C VAL A 59 10.14 0.68 -1.36
N ARG A 60 9.74 0.28 -2.58
CA ARG A 60 8.46 -0.38 -2.82
C ARG A 60 8.63 -1.89 -2.76
N ILE A 61 7.91 -2.56 -1.88
CA ILE A 61 7.95 -4.01 -1.71
C ILE A 61 6.56 -4.61 -1.44
N PRO A 62 6.22 -5.77 -2.04
CA PRO A 62 5.03 -6.52 -1.64
C PRO A 62 5.18 -7.04 -0.22
N CYS A 63 4.20 -6.81 0.66
CA CYS A 63 4.21 -7.34 2.02
C CYS A 63 2.80 -7.70 2.51
N MET A 64 2.20 -6.91 3.41
CA MET A 64 0.91 -7.21 4.01
C MET A 64 -0.15 -7.43 2.93
N HIS A 65 -1.04 -8.41 3.15
CA HIS A 65 -2.06 -8.82 2.17
C HIS A 65 -1.51 -9.17 0.77
N ALA A 66 -0.21 -9.44 0.64
CA ALA A 66 0.46 -9.61 -0.65
C ALA A 66 0.39 -8.36 -1.56
N ARG A 67 0.25 -7.17 -0.98
CA ARG A 67 0.08 -5.90 -1.72
C ARG A 67 1.34 -5.05 -1.68
N LEU A 68 1.47 -4.11 -2.61
CA LEU A 68 2.64 -3.24 -2.69
C LEU A 68 2.60 -2.11 -1.64
N TYR A 69 3.64 -2.02 -0.82
CA TYR A 69 3.84 -0.92 0.12
C TYR A 69 5.14 -0.18 -0.11
N LEU A 70 5.17 1.08 0.29
CA LEU A 70 6.34 1.92 0.47
C LEU A 70 6.81 1.79 1.92
N VAL A 71 8.08 1.43 2.12
CA VAL A 71 8.68 1.24 3.45
C VAL A 71 10.08 1.87 3.51
N PRO A 72 10.55 2.30 4.71
CA PRO A 72 11.95 2.61 4.94
C PRO A 72 12.87 1.43 4.62
N VAL A 73 14.02 1.69 4.02
CA VAL A 73 15.01 0.65 3.71
C VAL A 73 15.56 -0.03 4.97
N ASP A 74 15.62 0.69 6.10
CA ASP A 74 15.98 0.11 7.39
C ASP A 74 15.01 -1.00 7.85
N ASP A 75 13.76 -0.93 7.42
CA ASP A 75 12.72 -1.90 7.73
C ASP A 75 12.50 -2.93 6.59
N LEU A 76 13.24 -2.81 5.48
CA LEU A 76 13.11 -3.68 4.31
C LEU A 76 13.23 -5.16 4.68
N ALA A 77 14.18 -5.51 5.55
CA ALA A 77 14.40 -6.90 5.94
C ALA A 77 13.17 -7.51 6.65
N VAL A 78 12.46 -6.69 7.43
CA VAL A 78 11.21 -7.08 8.11
C VAL A 78 10.10 -7.29 7.10
N TYR A 79 9.79 -6.28 6.30
CA TYR A 79 8.65 -6.33 5.38
C TYR A 79 8.88 -7.29 4.21
N ARG A 80 10.13 -7.46 3.74
CA ARG A 80 10.49 -8.51 2.79
C ARG A 80 10.17 -9.88 3.36
N ARG A 81 10.58 -10.15 4.61
CA ARG A 81 10.35 -11.47 5.20
C ARG A 81 8.85 -11.77 5.33
N LEU A 82 8.04 -10.76 5.68
CA LEU A 82 6.60 -10.92 5.70
C LEU A 82 6.03 -11.22 4.31
N GLY A 83 6.44 -10.45 3.30
CA GLY A 83 6.04 -10.67 1.92
C GLY A 83 6.43 -12.06 1.42
N GLN A 84 7.63 -12.54 1.74
CA GLN A 84 8.07 -13.89 1.38
C GLN A 84 7.16 -14.97 1.97
N ASP A 85 6.85 -14.90 3.26
CA ASP A 85 6.01 -15.88 3.95
C ASP A 85 4.60 -15.93 3.32
N LEU A 86 4.04 -14.76 2.98
CA LEU A 86 2.70 -14.63 2.41
C LEU A 86 2.60 -14.99 0.93
N LEU A 87 3.63 -14.67 0.14
CA LEU A 87 3.63 -14.84 -1.32
C LEU A 87 4.24 -16.17 -1.79
N GLN A 88 4.86 -16.94 -0.90
CA GLN A 88 5.46 -18.22 -1.25
C GLN A 88 4.46 -19.20 -1.92
N PRO A 89 3.20 -19.35 -1.46
CA PRO A 89 2.22 -20.20 -2.14
C PRO A 89 1.94 -19.74 -3.57
N GLY A 90 1.64 -18.45 -3.78
CA GLY A 90 1.36 -17.90 -5.11
C GLY A 90 2.55 -17.96 -6.06
N LEU A 91 3.78 -17.88 -5.54
CA LEU A 91 4.99 -18.15 -6.35
C LEU A 91 5.00 -19.61 -6.85
N ARG A 92 4.68 -20.59 -6.00
CA ARG A 92 4.63 -22.01 -6.42
C ARG A 92 3.62 -22.20 -7.55
N ASP A 93 2.45 -21.57 -7.48
CA ASP A 93 1.44 -21.66 -8.54
C ASP A 93 1.95 -21.10 -9.88
N VAL A 94 2.67 -19.98 -9.85
CA VAL A 94 3.30 -19.40 -11.05
C VAL A 94 4.37 -20.34 -11.61
N LEU A 95 5.19 -20.94 -10.75
CA LEU A 95 6.20 -21.92 -11.16
C LEU A 95 5.54 -23.16 -11.79
N ASP A 96 4.48 -23.69 -11.18
CA ASP A 96 3.75 -24.86 -11.67
C ASP A 96 3.08 -24.61 -13.02
N LEU A 97 2.43 -23.45 -13.18
CA LEU A 97 1.86 -23.04 -14.48
C LEU A 97 2.95 -22.90 -15.54
N TYR A 98 4.07 -22.25 -15.21
CA TYR A 98 5.19 -22.13 -16.13
C TYR A 98 5.77 -23.50 -16.51
N SER A 99 5.91 -24.42 -15.56
CA SER A 99 6.37 -25.79 -15.82
C SER A 99 5.43 -26.60 -16.70
N ARG A 100 4.14 -26.24 -16.81
CA ARG A 100 3.18 -26.85 -17.74
C ARG A 100 3.24 -26.20 -19.12
N GLU A 101 3.19 -24.88 -19.16
CA GLU A 101 3.01 -24.06 -20.38
C GLU A 101 4.31 -23.75 -21.13
N SER A 102 5.48 -23.83 -20.48
CA SER A 102 6.75 -23.47 -21.13
C SER A 102 7.04 -24.34 -22.37
N PRO A 103 7.56 -23.76 -23.46
CA PRO A 103 8.06 -24.54 -24.58
C PRO A 103 9.17 -25.51 -24.14
N ILE A 104 9.20 -26.68 -24.76
CA ILE A 104 10.30 -27.64 -24.67
C ILE A 104 11.28 -27.32 -25.80
N ASP A 105 12.57 -27.26 -25.49
CA ASP A 105 13.60 -27.02 -26.48
C ASP A 105 13.87 -28.25 -27.37
N GLN A 106 14.79 -28.10 -28.32
CA GLN A 106 15.17 -29.18 -29.25
C GLN A 106 15.80 -30.41 -28.57
N ASN A 107 16.25 -30.29 -27.31
CA ASN A 107 16.86 -31.36 -26.53
C ASN A 107 15.83 -32.06 -25.62
N GLY A 108 14.59 -31.58 -25.58
CA GLY A 108 13.56 -32.12 -24.69
C GLY A 108 13.52 -31.43 -23.32
N ASP A 109 14.28 -30.36 -23.12
CA ASP A 109 14.41 -29.66 -21.83
C ASP A 109 13.55 -28.39 -21.77
N ARG A 110 13.14 -28.02 -20.56
CA ARG A 110 12.47 -26.75 -20.26
C ARG A 110 13.47 -25.80 -19.62
N LEU A 111 13.44 -24.52 -20.01
CA LEU A 111 14.17 -23.48 -19.30
C LEU A 111 13.68 -23.43 -17.85
N SER A 112 14.56 -23.58 -16.87
CA SER A 112 14.16 -23.49 -15.47
C SER A 112 13.94 -22.04 -15.05
N VAL A 113 13.15 -21.82 -14.01
CA VAL A 113 12.92 -20.46 -13.49
C VAL A 113 14.17 -19.91 -12.84
N GLU A 114 15.01 -20.75 -12.25
CA GLU A 114 16.31 -20.36 -11.71
C GLU A 114 17.23 -19.84 -12.81
N GLU A 115 17.27 -20.53 -13.95
CA GLU A 115 18.07 -20.13 -15.10
C GLU A 115 17.54 -18.86 -15.76
N LEU A 116 16.21 -18.73 -15.89
CA LEU A 116 15.58 -17.50 -16.37
C LEU A 116 15.85 -16.32 -15.42
N THR A 117 15.76 -16.54 -14.11
CA THR A 117 16.07 -15.53 -13.09
C THR A 117 17.53 -15.08 -13.18
N ARG A 118 18.46 -16.01 -13.36
CA ARG A 118 19.88 -15.73 -13.59
C ARG A 118 20.07 -14.84 -14.83
N ARG A 119 19.44 -15.20 -15.95
CA ARG A 119 19.49 -14.39 -17.20
C ARG A 119 18.89 -13.00 -17.03
N VAL A 120 17.79 -12.85 -16.28
CA VAL A 120 17.21 -11.54 -15.94
C VAL A 120 18.24 -10.70 -15.18
N LEU A 121 18.88 -11.26 -14.15
CA LEU A 121 19.91 -10.55 -13.38
C LEU A 121 21.11 -10.15 -14.25
N GLU A 122 21.55 -11.00 -15.18
CA GLU A 122 22.63 -10.68 -16.12
C GLU A 122 22.29 -9.48 -17.01
N VAL A 123 21.08 -9.46 -17.58
CA VAL A 123 20.61 -8.34 -18.41
C VAL A 123 20.57 -7.05 -17.59
N LEU A 124 20.00 -7.10 -16.38
CA LEU A 124 19.92 -5.94 -15.49
C LEU A 124 21.29 -5.44 -15.03
N CYS A 125 22.24 -6.34 -14.78
CA CYS A 125 23.62 -5.99 -14.44
C CYS A 125 24.33 -5.29 -15.61
N ALA A 126 24.11 -5.76 -16.84
CA ALA A 126 24.77 -5.24 -18.03
C ALA A 126 24.14 -3.94 -18.57
N ARG A 127 22.83 -3.75 -18.40
CA ARG A 127 22.05 -2.68 -19.03
C ARG A 127 21.49 -1.65 -18.03
N GLY A 128 21.52 -1.95 -16.74
CA GLY A 128 20.84 -1.17 -15.71
C GLY A 128 19.35 -1.51 -15.60
N PRO A 129 18.57 -0.70 -14.85
CA PRO A 129 17.16 -0.95 -14.63
C PRO A 129 16.35 -0.99 -15.93
N ALA A 130 15.49 -2.00 -16.08
CA ALA A 130 14.72 -2.22 -17.30
C ALA A 130 13.25 -2.59 -17.01
N THR A 131 12.32 -2.15 -17.86
CA THR A 131 10.91 -2.55 -17.81
C THR A 131 10.72 -4.00 -18.27
N ILE A 132 9.54 -4.57 -18.03
CA ILE A 132 9.19 -5.90 -18.58
C ILE A 132 9.36 -5.90 -20.11
N ASP A 133 8.86 -4.87 -20.80
CA ASP A 133 8.92 -4.83 -22.27
C ASP A 133 10.36 -4.66 -22.79
N GLU A 134 11.20 -3.90 -22.08
CA GLU A 134 12.63 -3.78 -22.39
C GLU A 134 13.36 -5.12 -22.16
N LEU A 135 13.09 -5.81 -21.05
CA LEU A 135 13.66 -7.13 -20.75
C LEU A 135 13.27 -8.18 -21.78
N THR A 136 12.04 -8.10 -22.30
CA THR A 136 11.53 -9.12 -23.23
C THR A 136 12.18 -9.05 -24.62
N GLN A 137 12.82 -7.92 -24.96
CA GLN A 137 13.65 -7.82 -26.17
C GLN A 137 14.90 -8.72 -26.10
N PHE A 138 15.40 -8.99 -24.89
CA PHE A 138 16.55 -9.85 -24.64
C PHE A 138 16.15 -11.26 -24.19
N LEU A 139 14.99 -11.37 -23.54
CA LEU A 139 14.46 -12.60 -22.94
C LEU A 139 13.01 -12.82 -23.41
N PRO A 140 12.78 -13.25 -24.67
CA PRO A 140 11.44 -13.47 -25.21
C PRO A 140 10.58 -14.44 -24.38
N GLU A 141 11.21 -15.29 -23.57
CA GLU A 141 10.56 -16.23 -22.65
C GLU A 141 9.65 -15.50 -21.64
N LEU A 142 9.95 -14.24 -21.29
CA LEU A 142 9.09 -13.43 -20.42
C LEU A 142 7.72 -13.09 -21.05
N ASN A 143 7.56 -13.26 -22.37
CA ASN A 143 6.28 -13.09 -23.07
C ASN A 143 5.44 -14.38 -23.14
N ILE A 144 5.89 -15.51 -22.57
CA ILE A 144 5.09 -16.74 -22.50
C ILE A 144 3.76 -16.43 -21.81
N ARG A 145 2.67 -16.91 -22.41
CA ARG A 145 1.31 -16.73 -21.89
C ARG A 145 1.04 -17.80 -20.84
N LEU A 146 0.69 -17.35 -19.64
CA LEU A 146 0.21 -18.19 -18.56
C LEU A 146 -1.30 -18.00 -18.47
N TYR A 147 -2.04 -19.01 -18.93
CA TYR A 147 -3.50 -19.02 -18.85
C TYR A 147 -3.94 -19.22 -17.40
N HIS A 148 -4.99 -18.49 -16.99
CA HIS A 148 -5.54 -18.64 -15.64
C HIS A 148 -6.11 -20.04 -15.42
N ASP A 149 -6.72 -20.59 -16.47
CA ASP A 149 -7.15 -21.96 -16.57
C ASP A 149 -6.76 -22.49 -17.96
N PRO A 150 -5.80 -23.43 -18.07
CA PRO A 150 -5.40 -24.02 -19.34
C PRO A 150 -6.54 -24.74 -20.08
N ASP A 151 -7.53 -25.25 -19.34
CA ASP A 151 -8.70 -25.94 -19.92
C ASP A 151 -9.76 -24.94 -20.41
N HIS A 152 -9.70 -23.68 -19.94
CA HIS A 152 -10.66 -22.59 -20.26
C HIS A 152 -9.91 -21.28 -20.63
N PRO A 153 -9.24 -21.24 -21.80
CA PRO A 153 -8.38 -20.12 -22.19
C PRO A 153 -9.13 -18.78 -22.37
N GLU A 154 -10.45 -18.82 -22.57
CA GLU A 154 -11.34 -17.66 -22.63
C GLU A 154 -11.41 -16.88 -21.32
N LEU A 155 -11.05 -17.50 -20.18
CA LEU A 155 -10.96 -16.84 -18.88
C LEU A 155 -9.76 -15.88 -18.79
N GLY A 156 -8.90 -15.87 -19.81
CA GLY A 156 -7.80 -14.93 -19.94
C GLY A 156 -6.44 -15.50 -19.55
N HIS A 157 -5.43 -14.66 -19.71
CA HIS A 157 -4.04 -15.01 -19.50
C HIS A 157 -3.23 -13.82 -19.00
N SER A 158 -2.06 -14.11 -18.43
CA SER A 158 -1.02 -13.14 -18.10
C SER A 158 0.29 -13.47 -18.79
N ARG A 159 1.21 -12.50 -18.90
CA ARG A 159 2.58 -12.77 -19.38
C ARG A 159 3.44 -13.30 -18.24
N LEU A 160 4.33 -14.24 -18.50
CA LEU A 160 5.27 -14.73 -17.49
C LEU A 160 6.01 -13.58 -16.80
N GLY A 161 6.54 -12.61 -17.55
CA GLY A 161 7.25 -11.45 -16.99
C GLY A 161 6.39 -10.63 -16.02
N THR A 162 5.09 -10.49 -16.27
CA THR A 162 4.15 -9.79 -15.38
C THR A 162 3.87 -10.55 -14.07
N ARG A 163 4.15 -11.86 -14.03
CA ARG A 163 3.99 -12.75 -12.88
C ARG A 163 5.30 -13.24 -12.26
N LEU A 164 6.42 -13.10 -12.94
CA LEU A 164 7.72 -13.54 -12.42
C LEU A 164 8.45 -12.37 -11.76
N LEU A 165 8.57 -11.22 -12.43
CA LEU A 165 9.41 -10.14 -11.93
C LEU A 165 8.94 -9.59 -10.57
N PRO A 166 7.64 -9.33 -10.32
CA PRO A 166 7.26 -8.85 -9.01
C PRO A 166 7.25 -9.97 -7.94
N ALA A 167 7.19 -11.25 -8.34
CA ALA A 167 7.43 -12.36 -7.41
C ALA A 167 8.91 -12.39 -6.99
N LEU A 168 9.84 -12.16 -7.91
CA LEU A 168 11.25 -11.96 -7.59
C LEU A 168 11.48 -10.71 -6.72
N CYS A 169 10.65 -9.66 -6.86
CA CYS A 169 10.67 -8.54 -5.92
C CYS A 169 10.23 -8.96 -4.50
N ALA A 170 9.17 -9.76 -4.39
CA ALA A 170 8.72 -10.28 -3.11
C ALA A 170 9.78 -11.17 -2.43
N GLN A 171 10.55 -11.93 -3.22
CA GLN A 171 11.70 -12.70 -2.72
C GLN A 171 12.92 -11.83 -2.38
N GLY A 172 12.91 -10.54 -2.70
CA GLY A 172 14.04 -9.62 -2.57
C GLY A 172 15.23 -9.98 -3.47
N ILE A 173 14.95 -10.57 -4.63
CA ILE A 173 15.94 -10.76 -5.69
C ILE A 173 15.98 -9.50 -6.56
N LEU A 174 14.79 -8.98 -6.88
CA LEU A 174 14.61 -7.74 -7.63
C LEU A 174 14.00 -6.64 -6.75
N VAL A 175 13.96 -5.43 -7.29
CA VAL A 175 13.22 -4.29 -6.73
C VAL A 175 12.58 -3.49 -7.86
N ARG A 176 11.43 -2.87 -7.57
CA ARG A 176 10.84 -1.86 -8.46
C ARG A 176 11.69 -0.59 -8.41
N ALA A 177 12.36 -0.29 -9.52
CA ALA A 177 13.14 0.92 -9.72
C ALA A 177 12.25 2.05 -10.28
N GLN A 178 12.86 3.09 -10.85
CA GLN A 178 12.13 4.26 -11.35
C GLN A 178 11.15 3.89 -12.48
N PRO A 179 9.86 4.27 -12.40
CA PRO A 179 8.90 4.02 -13.47
C PRO A 179 9.19 4.90 -14.69
N ARG A 180 8.75 4.44 -15.86
CA ARG A 180 8.74 5.24 -17.10
C ARG A 180 7.48 6.10 -17.12
N GLY A 181 7.58 7.40 -17.40
CA GLY A 181 6.41 8.28 -17.48
C GLY A 181 6.06 9.07 -16.21
N GLY A 182 6.96 9.08 -15.21
CA GLY A 182 6.84 9.93 -14.02
C GLY A 182 6.04 9.32 -12.88
N TRP A 183 5.72 10.15 -11.89
CA TRP A 183 5.19 9.76 -10.58
C TRP A 183 3.81 9.09 -10.60
N ARG A 184 3.02 9.30 -11.66
CA ARG A 184 1.70 8.66 -11.86
C ARG A 184 1.78 7.29 -12.52
N SER A 185 2.92 6.94 -13.07
CA SER A 185 3.07 5.77 -13.91
C SER A 185 3.25 4.48 -13.12
N ASP A 186 2.53 3.44 -13.51
CA ASP A 186 2.70 2.07 -13.04
C ASP A 186 3.64 1.24 -13.94
N PHE A 187 4.24 1.86 -14.96
CA PHE A 187 5.22 1.24 -15.86
C PHE A 187 6.60 1.17 -15.20
N TYR A 188 6.72 0.33 -14.18
CA TYR A 188 7.95 0.16 -13.40
C TYR A 188 9.08 -0.46 -14.23
N SER A 189 10.28 0.09 -14.06
CA SER A 189 11.51 -0.65 -14.33
C SER A 189 11.89 -1.51 -13.11
N TYR A 190 12.72 -2.52 -13.34
CA TYR A 190 13.20 -3.45 -12.32
C TYR A 190 14.72 -3.39 -12.26
N SER A 191 15.29 -3.58 -11.08
CA SER A 191 16.74 -3.72 -10.87
C SER A 191 17.02 -4.89 -9.94
N ALA A 192 18.24 -5.43 -9.99
CA ALA A 192 18.71 -6.39 -8.98
C ALA A 192 18.76 -5.69 -7.61
N LEU A 193 18.18 -6.30 -6.58
CA LEU A 193 18.13 -5.68 -5.25
C LEU A 193 19.55 -5.38 -4.72
N SER A 194 20.48 -6.31 -4.90
CA SER A 194 21.86 -6.18 -4.46
C SER A 194 22.63 -5.03 -5.11
N SER A 195 22.33 -4.71 -6.37
CA SER A 195 22.93 -3.56 -7.06
C SER A 195 22.21 -2.25 -6.73
N TRP A 196 20.91 -2.31 -6.47
CA TRP A 196 20.10 -1.14 -6.13
C TRP A 196 20.35 -0.67 -4.70
N LEU A 197 20.47 -1.60 -3.76
CA LEU A 197 20.69 -1.36 -2.33
C LEU A 197 21.87 -2.20 -1.84
N PRO A 198 23.12 -1.85 -2.19
CA PRO A 198 24.30 -2.67 -1.88
C PRO A 198 24.56 -2.83 -0.38
N ASP A 199 24.14 -1.85 0.42
CA ASP A 199 24.34 -1.85 1.88
C ASP A 199 23.15 -2.44 2.66
N ALA A 200 22.03 -2.75 1.98
CA ALA A 200 20.84 -3.25 2.66
C ALA A 200 21.03 -4.70 3.12
N ARG A 201 20.94 -4.90 4.43
CA ARG A 201 20.98 -6.24 5.04
C ARG A 201 19.59 -6.84 5.09
N VAL A 202 19.21 -7.54 4.04
CA VAL A 202 17.86 -8.11 3.92
C VAL A 202 17.73 -9.52 4.47
N ASP A 203 18.83 -10.27 4.56
CA ASP A 203 18.86 -11.66 5.03
C ASP A 203 19.10 -11.80 6.54
N GLY A 204 18.74 -12.96 7.09
CA GLY A 204 19.05 -13.35 8.47
C GLY A 204 17.94 -13.11 9.50
N LEU A 205 16.81 -12.50 9.11
CA LEU A 205 15.62 -12.43 9.96
C LEU A 205 14.80 -13.72 9.88
N THR A 206 14.47 -14.29 11.04
CA THR A 206 13.49 -15.36 11.14
C THR A 206 12.07 -14.80 10.92
N SER A 207 11.10 -15.66 10.55
CA SER A 207 9.69 -15.23 10.46
C SER A 207 9.18 -14.66 11.79
N GLY A 208 9.55 -15.26 12.92
CA GLY A 208 9.15 -14.80 14.25
C GLY A 208 9.69 -13.41 14.59
N ASP A 209 10.98 -13.16 14.31
CA ASP A 209 11.60 -11.84 14.57
C ASP A 209 11.04 -10.75 13.65
N ALA A 210 10.80 -11.08 12.37
CA ALA A 210 10.17 -10.15 11.44
C ALA A 210 8.75 -9.81 11.88
N LEU A 211 7.95 -10.81 12.25
CA LEU A 211 6.59 -10.62 12.74
C LEU A 211 6.57 -9.76 14.03
N GLN A 212 7.43 -10.05 15.00
CA GLN A 212 7.54 -9.25 16.22
C GLN A 212 7.84 -7.78 15.91
N ARG A 213 8.80 -7.50 15.02
CA ARG A 213 9.16 -6.13 14.64
C ARG A 213 8.02 -5.42 13.91
N ALA A 214 7.34 -6.10 12.99
CA ALA A 214 6.20 -5.51 12.28
C ALA A 214 5.04 -5.20 13.22
N VAL A 215 4.75 -6.10 14.17
CA VAL A 215 3.73 -5.87 15.20
C VAL A 215 4.09 -4.66 16.07
N ARG A 216 5.36 -4.51 16.46
CA ARG A 216 5.81 -3.30 17.17
C ARG A 216 5.59 -2.04 16.33
N SER A 217 6.02 -2.04 15.06
CA SER A 217 5.85 -0.89 14.16
C SER A 217 4.38 -0.56 13.93
N TYR A 218 3.51 -1.57 13.82
CA TYR A 218 2.06 -1.38 13.74
C TYR A 218 1.52 -0.68 14.98
N LEU A 219 1.89 -1.13 16.19
CA LEU A 219 1.42 -0.51 17.42
C LEU A 219 1.95 0.93 17.58
N ALA A 220 3.19 1.18 17.17
CA ALA A 220 3.77 2.52 17.17
C ALA A 220 3.00 3.47 16.24
N ALA A 221 2.52 3.01 15.08
CA ALA A 221 1.80 3.84 14.12
C ALA A 221 0.30 3.95 14.39
N PHE A 222 -0.34 2.86 14.84
CA PHE A 222 -1.80 2.70 14.87
C PHE A 222 -2.37 2.37 16.25
N GLY A 223 -1.51 2.09 17.25
CA GLY A 223 -1.94 1.80 18.61
C GLY A 223 -2.63 3.00 19.27
N PRO A 224 -3.54 2.77 20.23
CA PRO A 224 -3.92 1.48 20.81
C PRO A 224 -4.76 0.59 19.87
N ALA A 225 -4.50 -0.72 19.86
CA ALA A 225 -5.15 -1.65 18.94
C ALA A 225 -5.41 -3.03 19.58
N THR A 226 -6.37 -3.79 19.05
CA THR A 226 -6.64 -5.16 19.49
C THR A 226 -5.78 -6.18 18.74
N LEU A 227 -5.75 -7.42 19.22
CA LEU A 227 -5.15 -8.53 18.48
C LEU A 227 -5.81 -8.73 17.11
N SER A 228 -7.14 -8.52 17.02
CA SER A 228 -7.87 -8.64 15.76
C SER A 228 -7.43 -7.58 14.75
N ASP A 229 -7.14 -6.36 15.19
CA ASP A 229 -6.67 -5.29 14.30
C ASP A 229 -5.28 -5.63 13.73
N VAL A 230 -4.35 -6.08 14.58
CA VAL A 230 -3.01 -6.49 14.14
C VAL A 230 -3.10 -7.67 13.15
N TYR A 231 -3.94 -8.66 13.46
CA TYR A 231 -4.18 -9.82 12.60
C TYR A 231 -4.77 -9.41 11.25
N HIS A 232 -5.77 -8.53 11.25
CA HIS A 232 -6.38 -7.98 10.05
C HIS A 232 -5.35 -7.22 9.22
N TRP A 233 -4.55 -6.33 9.82
CA TRP A 233 -3.58 -5.52 9.11
C TRP A 233 -2.47 -6.33 8.42
N LEU A 234 -1.98 -7.39 9.07
CA LEU A 234 -0.94 -8.25 8.49
C LEU A 234 -1.45 -8.99 7.24
N GLY A 235 -2.65 -9.57 7.33
CA GLY A 235 -3.23 -10.43 6.29
C GLY A 235 -2.48 -11.75 6.12
N GLY A 236 -3.18 -12.88 6.16
CA GLY A 236 -2.62 -14.20 5.81
C GLY A 236 -1.70 -14.87 6.84
N TYR A 237 -1.44 -14.26 7.99
CA TYR A 237 -0.73 -14.90 9.12
C TYR A 237 -1.69 -15.70 10.00
N ALA A 238 -1.22 -16.75 10.68
CA ALA A 238 -2.04 -17.44 11.68
C ALA A 238 -2.23 -16.57 12.93
N ARG A 239 -3.47 -16.53 13.45
CA ARG A 239 -3.81 -15.72 14.64
C ARG A 239 -2.96 -16.07 15.87
N SER A 240 -2.52 -17.33 16.00
CA SER A 240 -1.60 -17.78 17.05
C SER A 240 -0.22 -17.15 16.95
N ASP A 241 0.30 -16.96 15.74
CA ASP A 241 1.63 -16.37 15.53
C ASP A 241 1.60 -14.88 15.85
N VAL A 242 0.52 -14.19 15.49
CA VAL A 242 0.28 -12.79 15.88
C VAL A 242 0.19 -12.66 17.40
N ALA A 243 -0.52 -13.57 18.06
CA ALA A 243 -0.59 -13.61 19.53
C ALA A 243 0.80 -13.81 20.15
N ALA A 244 1.60 -14.73 19.61
CA ALA A 244 2.95 -15.00 20.09
C ALA A 244 3.88 -13.79 19.89
N ALA A 245 3.77 -13.09 18.76
CA ALA A 245 4.51 -11.87 18.48
C ALA A 245 4.13 -10.72 19.43
N LEU A 246 2.86 -10.56 19.77
CA LEU A 246 2.43 -9.60 20.79
C LEU A 246 2.97 -9.97 22.18
N MET A 247 2.89 -11.24 22.57
CA MET A 247 3.41 -11.71 23.86
C MET A 247 4.92 -11.51 24.00
N SER A 248 5.68 -11.66 22.91
CA SER A 248 7.14 -11.52 22.93
C SER A 248 7.60 -10.07 23.12
N LEU A 249 6.73 -9.06 22.94
CA LEU A 249 7.01 -7.67 23.32
C LEU A 249 7.08 -7.48 24.84
N GLY A 250 6.50 -8.41 25.63
CA GLY A 250 6.68 -8.48 27.07
C GLY A 250 6.32 -7.17 27.79
N ARG A 251 7.31 -6.56 28.44
CA ARG A 251 7.11 -5.35 29.27
C ARG A 251 6.85 -4.10 28.46
N ASP A 252 7.20 -4.09 27.17
CA ASP A 252 7.00 -2.95 26.29
C ASP A 252 5.53 -2.79 25.88
N LEU A 253 4.69 -3.78 26.17
CA LEU A 253 3.26 -3.76 25.87
C LEU A 253 2.44 -3.50 27.13
N VAL A 254 1.44 -2.62 27.02
CA VAL A 254 0.50 -2.26 28.08
C VAL A 254 -0.91 -2.53 27.58
N ARG A 255 -1.77 -3.06 28.45
CA ARG A 255 -3.21 -3.20 28.20
C ARG A 255 -3.94 -1.98 28.73
N ILE A 256 -4.83 -1.43 27.91
CA ILE A 256 -5.70 -0.33 28.30
C ILE A 256 -7.15 -0.65 27.92
N GLN A 257 -8.08 -0.02 28.62
CA GLN A 257 -9.50 -0.07 28.29
C GLN A 257 -9.93 1.27 27.69
N ILE A 258 -10.49 1.24 26.48
CA ILE A 258 -11.12 2.43 25.89
C ILE A 258 -12.56 2.48 26.40
N ALA A 259 -12.95 3.63 26.95
CA ALA A 259 -14.30 3.83 27.48
C ALA A 259 -15.36 3.58 26.39
N GLY A 260 -16.43 2.88 26.73
CA GLY A 260 -17.51 2.54 25.79
C GLY A 260 -17.22 1.34 24.89
N HIS A 261 -16.02 0.76 24.92
CA HIS A 261 -15.67 -0.40 24.09
C HIS A 261 -15.46 -1.67 24.92
N PRO A 262 -15.90 -2.85 24.44
CA PRO A 262 -15.86 -4.08 25.22
C PRO A 262 -14.51 -4.79 25.20
N HIS A 263 -13.59 -4.41 24.31
CA HIS A 263 -12.32 -5.11 24.10
C HIS A 263 -11.15 -4.42 24.80
N GLU A 264 -10.22 -5.20 25.35
CA GLU A 264 -8.91 -4.71 25.79
C GLU A 264 -8.08 -4.29 24.56
N HIS A 265 -7.42 -3.14 24.66
CA HIS A 265 -6.54 -2.62 23.63
C HIS A 265 -5.08 -2.67 24.12
N LEU A 266 -4.17 -2.81 23.17
CA LEU A 266 -2.74 -2.94 23.40
C LEU A 266 -2.05 -1.68 22.87
N ILE A 267 -1.19 -1.10 23.69
CA ILE A 267 -0.38 0.07 23.35
C ILE A 267 1.08 -0.19 23.77
N LEU A 268 2.03 0.40 23.04
CA LEU A 268 3.42 0.42 23.49
C LEU A 268 3.53 1.29 24.75
N ARG A 269 4.30 0.82 25.73
CA ARG A 269 4.50 1.50 27.01
C ARG A 269 5.03 2.93 26.84
N GLU A 270 5.94 3.12 25.89
CA GLU A 270 6.56 4.41 25.59
C GLU A 270 5.57 5.45 25.04
N GLU A 271 4.39 5.02 24.59
CA GLU A 271 3.35 5.91 24.06
C GLU A 271 2.26 6.24 25.08
N LEU A 272 2.32 5.66 26.29
CA LEU A 272 1.27 5.87 27.29
C LEU A 272 1.24 7.32 27.80
N ASP A 273 2.40 7.90 28.05
CA ASP A 273 2.52 9.28 28.53
C ASP A 273 2.07 10.26 27.44
N ALA A 274 2.52 10.03 26.20
CA ALA A 274 2.11 10.84 25.05
C ALA A 274 0.59 10.80 24.80
N LEU A 275 -0.07 9.66 25.07
CA LEU A 275 -1.52 9.54 24.96
C LEU A 275 -2.26 10.35 26.03
N ALA A 276 -1.69 10.48 27.23
CA ALA A 276 -2.28 11.24 28.33
C ALA A 276 -2.10 12.76 28.19
N GLU A 277 -1.10 13.18 27.42
CA GLU A 277 -0.74 14.59 27.17
C GLU A 277 -1.35 15.16 25.89
N ILE A 278 -2.26 14.44 25.23
CA ILE A 278 -2.89 14.93 23.99
C ILE A 278 -3.81 16.11 24.31
N ASP A 279 -3.42 17.29 23.83
CA ASP A 279 -4.28 18.47 23.78
C ASP A 279 -5.42 18.30 22.76
N GLU A 280 -6.54 18.98 22.99
CA GLU A 280 -7.65 19.05 22.03
C GLU A 280 -7.14 19.75 20.75
N PRO A 281 -7.09 19.05 19.60
CA PRO A 281 -6.52 19.62 18.39
C PRO A 281 -7.43 20.73 17.82
N GLU A 282 -6.83 21.68 17.12
CA GLU A 282 -7.61 22.61 16.30
C GLU A 282 -8.41 21.84 15.24
N PRO A 283 -9.64 22.30 14.90
CA PRO A 283 -10.45 21.66 13.87
C PRO A 283 -9.66 21.49 12.58
N THR A 284 -9.53 20.23 12.14
CA THR A 284 -8.67 19.89 11.01
C THR A 284 -9.40 18.96 10.06
N LEU A 285 -9.52 19.38 8.80
CA LEU A 285 -10.03 18.55 7.71
C LEU A 285 -8.88 18.01 6.85
N ARG A 286 -8.85 16.72 6.54
CA ARG A 286 -7.86 16.14 5.61
C ARG A 286 -8.51 15.24 4.58
N LEU A 287 -8.04 15.32 3.34
CA LEU A 287 -8.41 14.40 2.27
C LEU A 287 -7.35 13.29 2.18
N LEU A 288 -7.71 12.06 2.54
CA LEU A 288 -6.80 10.91 2.44
C LEU A 288 -7.13 10.06 1.20
N PRO A 289 -6.11 9.56 0.49
CA PRO A 289 -6.32 8.80 -0.75
C PRO A 289 -7.04 7.47 -0.47
N PRO A 290 -7.63 6.87 -1.53
CA PRO A 290 -8.07 5.48 -1.47
C PRO A 290 -6.97 4.59 -0.91
N ARG A 291 -7.34 3.69 0.01
CA ARG A 291 -6.44 2.70 0.62
C ARG A 291 -5.30 3.31 1.43
N ASP A 292 -5.48 4.53 1.94
CA ASP A 292 -4.54 5.10 2.90
C ASP A 292 -4.38 4.18 4.11
N SER A 293 -3.16 4.05 4.62
CA SER A 293 -2.87 3.10 5.69
C SER A 293 -3.68 3.36 6.96
N TYR A 294 -4.13 4.60 7.21
CA TYR A 294 -4.91 4.93 8.40
C TYR A 294 -6.33 4.35 8.38
N SER A 295 -7.03 4.38 7.23
CA SER A 295 -8.35 3.74 7.08
C SER A 295 -8.26 2.22 7.04
N MET A 296 -7.14 1.68 6.55
CA MET A 296 -6.91 0.24 6.35
C MET A 296 -6.27 -0.47 7.56
N ALA A 297 -5.98 0.25 8.65
CA ALA A 297 -5.20 -0.29 9.76
C ALA A 297 -5.99 -1.19 10.73
N TYR A 298 -7.33 -1.16 10.70
CA TYR A 298 -8.15 -1.74 11.76
C TYR A 298 -9.17 -2.72 11.20
N GLU A 299 -9.47 -3.77 11.97
CA GLU A 299 -10.48 -4.76 11.58
C GLU A 299 -11.88 -4.14 11.62
N SER A 300 -12.14 -3.38 12.69
CA SER A 300 -13.37 -2.63 12.84
C SER A 300 -13.13 -1.13 12.69
N SER A 301 -13.98 -0.48 11.90
CA SER A 301 -13.88 0.95 11.60
C SER A 301 -14.55 1.84 12.64
N TRP A 302 -15.11 1.29 13.72
CA TRP A 302 -15.95 2.03 14.69
C TRP A 302 -15.32 3.33 15.21
N ARG A 303 -13.99 3.38 15.32
CA ARG A 303 -13.22 4.54 15.83
C ARG A 303 -13.17 5.72 14.86
N ILE A 304 -13.28 5.40 13.58
CA ILE A 304 -12.99 6.31 12.48
C ILE A 304 -14.20 6.49 11.58
N LEU A 305 -15.21 5.63 11.66
CA LEU A 305 -16.37 5.64 10.78
C LEU A 305 -17.58 5.05 11.51
N PRO A 306 -18.69 5.81 11.62
CA PRO A 306 -19.97 5.25 12.04
C PRO A 306 -20.40 4.09 11.14
N GLU A 307 -20.85 2.98 11.74
CA GLU A 307 -21.15 1.74 11.02
C GLU A 307 -22.14 1.93 9.87
N ILE A 308 -23.11 2.84 10.01
CA ILE A 308 -24.12 3.14 8.98
C ILE A 308 -23.51 3.67 7.67
N HIS A 309 -22.28 4.17 7.69
CA HIS A 309 -21.58 4.67 6.51
C HIS A 309 -20.50 3.72 6.00
N ARG A 310 -20.37 2.51 6.59
CA ARG A 310 -19.32 1.55 6.22
C ARG A 310 -19.32 1.20 4.74
N GLU A 311 -20.49 0.90 4.17
CA GLU A 311 -20.67 0.57 2.74
C GLU A 311 -20.49 1.76 1.80
N ARG A 312 -20.42 2.99 2.33
CA ARG A 312 -20.10 4.18 1.53
C ARG A 312 -18.59 4.40 1.39
N VAL A 313 -17.78 3.75 2.26
CA VAL A 313 -16.33 3.96 2.33
C VAL A 313 -15.55 2.73 1.89
N PHE A 314 -15.98 1.54 2.31
CA PHE A 314 -15.29 0.28 2.06
C PHE A 314 -16.08 -0.55 1.06
N ASP A 315 -15.39 -1.03 0.02
CA ASP A 315 -15.96 -1.95 -0.95
C ASP A 315 -16.15 -3.36 -0.37
N ARG A 316 -16.70 -4.29 -1.17
CA ARG A 316 -16.94 -5.69 -0.77
C ARG A 316 -15.67 -6.45 -0.40
N VAL A 317 -14.50 -6.04 -0.90
CA VAL A 317 -13.20 -6.65 -0.57
C VAL A 317 -12.49 -5.91 0.55
N GLY A 318 -13.12 -4.89 1.14
CA GLY A 318 -12.65 -4.13 2.28
C GLY A 318 -11.64 -3.03 1.94
N GLU A 319 -11.46 -2.66 0.67
CA GLU A 319 -10.60 -1.55 0.27
C GLU A 319 -11.36 -0.22 0.40
N SER A 320 -10.69 0.81 0.92
CA SER A 320 -11.32 2.12 1.14
C SER A 320 -11.26 3.04 -0.08
N ALA A 321 -12.34 3.78 -0.31
CA ALA A 321 -12.41 4.95 -1.18
C ALA A 321 -11.55 6.12 -0.64
N GLY A 322 -11.48 7.22 -1.40
CA GLY A 322 -10.91 8.47 -0.89
C GLY A 322 -11.77 8.99 0.25
N THR A 323 -11.15 9.35 1.37
CA THR A 323 -11.86 9.66 2.63
C THR A 323 -11.66 11.10 3.07
N VAL A 324 -12.75 11.73 3.52
CA VAL A 324 -12.76 13.08 4.11
C VAL A 324 -12.73 12.93 5.62
N TRP A 325 -11.64 13.35 6.25
CA TRP A 325 -11.45 13.24 7.69
C TRP A 325 -11.68 14.59 8.36
N LEU A 326 -12.52 14.63 9.38
CA LEU A 326 -12.69 15.76 10.28
C LEU A 326 -12.40 15.28 11.70
N ASP A 327 -11.38 15.85 12.34
CA ASP A 327 -11.02 15.59 13.74
C ASP A 327 -10.87 14.11 14.11
N GLY A 328 -10.45 13.29 13.14
CA GLY A 328 -10.14 11.88 13.30
C GLY A 328 -11.29 10.94 12.94
N VAL A 329 -12.41 11.47 12.46
CA VAL A 329 -13.56 10.71 11.98
C VAL A 329 -13.76 10.98 10.49
N ILE A 330 -14.08 9.93 9.74
CA ILE A 330 -14.46 10.00 8.33
C ILE A 330 -15.90 10.52 8.26
N VAL A 331 -16.06 11.68 7.64
CA VAL A 331 -17.34 12.39 7.50
C VAL A 331 -17.86 12.41 6.05
N GLY A 332 -17.09 11.82 5.14
CA GLY A 332 -17.43 11.79 3.73
C GLY A 332 -16.40 11.04 2.89
N THR A 333 -16.65 11.00 1.60
CA THR A 333 -15.72 10.49 0.60
C THR A 333 -15.34 11.58 -0.39
N TRP A 334 -14.24 11.36 -1.08
CA TRP A 334 -13.84 12.20 -2.20
C TRP A 334 -13.34 11.36 -3.38
N GLY A 335 -13.42 11.93 -4.56
CA GLY A 335 -12.92 11.34 -5.80
C GLY A 335 -12.29 12.40 -6.69
N VAL A 336 -11.48 11.95 -7.64
CA VAL A 336 -10.85 12.80 -8.64
C VAL A 336 -11.09 12.23 -10.04
N GLN A 337 -11.46 13.08 -10.98
CA GLN A 337 -11.47 12.77 -12.40
C GLN A 337 -10.36 13.55 -13.10
N MET A 338 -9.27 12.85 -13.42
CA MET A 338 -8.01 13.47 -13.87
C MET A 338 -8.11 14.20 -15.21
N ARG A 339 -9.02 13.80 -16.11
CA ARG A 339 -9.16 14.43 -17.44
C ARG A 339 -9.98 15.71 -17.39
N GLU A 340 -10.97 15.71 -16.52
CA GLU A 340 -11.87 16.82 -16.26
C GLU A 340 -11.30 17.77 -15.20
N GLU A 341 -10.13 17.47 -14.63
CA GLU A 341 -9.49 18.20 -13.54
C GLU A 341 -10.43 18.49 -12.37
N ARG A 342 -11.33 17.54 -12.12
CA ARG A 342 -12.44 17.68 -11.17
C ARG A 342 -12.16 16.90 -9.90
N ILE A 343 -12.38 17.56 -8.76
CA ILE A 343 -12.36 16.96 -7.43
C ILE A 343 -13.78 17.03 -6.86
N THR A 344 -14.31 15.87 -6.49
CA THR A 344 -15.64 15.74 -5.90
C THR A 344 -15.51 15.38 -4.43
N VAL A 345 -16.18 16.12 -3.55
CA VAL A 345 -16.27 15.86 -2.12
C VAL A 345 -17.75 15.62 -1.77
N ARG A 346 -18.03 14.51 -1.07
CA ARG A 346 -19.38 14.10 -0.68
C ARG A 346 -19.41 13.78 0.80
N PHE A 347 -20.08 14.63 1.58
CA PHE A 347 -20.30 14.42 3.00
C PHE A 347 -21.47 13.46 3.25
N PHE A 348 -21.41 12.67 4.32
CA PHE A 348 -22.51 11.77 4.67
C PHE A 348 -23.72 12.49 5.24
N GLU A 349 -23.49 13.62 5.90
CA GLU A 349 -24.48 14.50 6.52
C GLU A 349 -24.19 15.96 6.12
N PRO A 350 -25.17 16.88 6.22
CA PRO A 350 -24.94 18.30 5.95
C PRO A 350 -23.82 18.89 6.85
N PRO A 351 -22.67 19.31 6.29
CA PRO A 351 -21.59 19.89 7.08
C PRO A 351 -21.88 21.36 7.44
N PRO A 352 -21.31 21.90 8.54
CA PRO A 352 -21.38 23.32 8.83
C PRO A 352 -20.55 24.14 7.82
N PRO A 353 -20.81 25.46 7.68
CA PRO A 353 -20.11 26.31 6.71
C PRO A 353 -18.57 26.30 6.84
N GLU A 354 -18.05 26.18 8.06
CA GLU A 354 -16.61 26.11 8.31
C GLU A 354 -15.98 24.83 7.73
N THR A 355 -16.66 23.69 7.86
CA THR A 355 -16.23 22.42 7.26
C THR A 355 -16.27 22.46 5.73
N LEU A 356 -17.27 23.13 5.14
CA LEU A 356 -17.32 23.36 3.69
C LEU A 356 -16.13 24.20 3.21
N ALA A 357 -15.78 25.27 3.94
CA ALA A 357 -14.64 26.10 3.62
C ALA A 357 -13.32 25.30 3.69
N MET A 358 -13.10 24.55 4.78
CA MET A 358 -11.92 23.68 4.92
C MET A 358 -11.82 22.64 3.81
N ALA A 359 -12.93 22.01 3.42
CA ALA A 359 -12.95 21.06 2.30
C ALA A 359 -12.61 21.71 0.96
N GLY A 360 -13.10 22.93 0.72
CA GLY A 360 -12.75 23.70 -0.48
C GLY A 360 -11.29 24.13 -0.53
N GLU A 361 -10.68 24.45 0.62
CA GLU A 361 -9.25 24.75 0.73
C GLU A 361 -8.39 23.50 0.47
N GLU A 362 -8.69 22.38 1.13
CA GLU A 362 -7.96 21.12 0.93
C GLU A 362 -8.11 20.58 -0.50
N ALA A 363 -9.30 20.66 -1.10
CA ALA A 363 -9.52 20.25 -2.48
C ALA A 363 -8.73 21.13 -3.48
N ARG A 364 -8.66 22.45 -3.25
CA ARG A 364 -7.85 23.36 -4.08
C ARG A 364 -6.36 23.05 -3.96
N ALA A 365 -5.87 22.87 -2.73
CA ALA A 365 -4.48 22.49 -2.49
C ALA A 365 -4.13 21.13 -3.12
N MET A 366 -5.08 20.18 -3.14
CA MET A 366 -4.93 18.93 -3.86
C MET A 366 -4.85 19.14 -5.37
N GLY A 367 -5.71 19.99 -5.94
CA GLY A 367 -5.67 20.36 -7.36
C GLY A 367 -4.32 20.95 -7.77
N GLU A 368 -3.77 21.86 -6.95
CA GLU A 368 -2.43 22.41 -7.13
C GLU A 368 -1.35 21.32 -7.05
N PHE A 369 -1.42 20.43 -6.06
CA PHE A 369 -0.51 19.29 -5.96
C PHE A 369 -0.64 18.34 -7.16
N LEU A 370 -1.84 18.18 -7.71
CA LEU A 370 -2.09 17.41 -8.92
C LEU A 370 -1.72 18.18 -10.21
N GLU A 371 -1.20 19.40 -10.13
CA GLU A 371 -0.83 20.20 -11.31
C GLU A 371 -2.00 20.40 -12.28
N PHE A 372 -3.22 20.59 -11.74
CA PHE A 372 -4.38 20.96 -12.54
C PHE A 372 -4.28 22.44 -12.94
N ASP A 373 -4.63 22.75 -14.19
CA ASP A 373 -4.66 24.10 -14.73
C ASP A 373 -5.85 24.89 -14.15
N GLU A 374 -7.03 24.26 -14.09
CA GLU A 374 -8.24 24.82 -13.48
C GLU A 374 -8.99 23.73 -12.72
N THR A 375 -8.85 23.73 -11.39
CA THR A 375 -9.50 22.71 -10.54
C THR A 375 -11.00 22.98 -10.41
N ASP A 376 -11.80 22.10 -11.00
CA ASP A 376 -13.25 22.08 -10.81
C ASP A 376 -13.58 21.37 -9.48
N ILE A 377 -14.12 22.11 -8.52
CA ILE A 377 -14.40 21.60 -7.18
C ILE A 377 -15.90 21.50 -6.97
N ASP A 378 -16.37 20.27 -6.76
CA ASP A 378 -17.77 19.95 -6.50
C ASP A 378 -17.92 19.39 -5.07
N ILE A 379 -18.52 20.17 -4.17
CA ILE A 379 -18.73 19.79 -2.76
C ILE A 379 -20.24 19.68 -2.49
N GLY A 380 -20.65 18.54 -1.96
CA GLY A 380 -22.05 18.28 -1.66
C GLY A 380 -22.25 17.20 -0.61
N ILE A 381 -23.50 16.79 -0.45
CA ILE A 381 -23.89 15.65 0.39
C ILE A 381 -23.98 14.42 -0.52
N GLN A 382 -23.60 13.25 -0.02
CA GLN A 382 -23.82 11.99 -0.70
C GLN A 382 -25.31 11.67 -0.69
N GLU A 383 -25.93 11.66 -1.86
CA GLU A 383 -27.33 11.24 -2.01
C GLU A 383 -27.40 9.70 -1.99
N ASP A 384 -28.48 9.15 -1.42
CA ASP A 384 -28.78 7.72 -1.43
C ASP A 384 -29.30 7.32 -2.82
N GLU A 385 -28.46 7.36 -3.85
CA GLU A 385 -28.77 6.74 -5.14
C GLU A 385 -28.20 5.32 -5.20
N ASP A 386 -29.01 4.39 -5.71
CA ASP A 386 -28.75 2.94 -5.80
C ASP A 386 -27.35 2.66 -6.37
N GLN A 387 -26.49 2.05 -5.54
CA GLN A 387 -25.08 1.72 -5.79
C GLN A 387 -24.86 0.61 -6.84
N ASP A 388 -25.45 0.70 -8.03
CA ASP A 388 -25.25 -0.30 -9.09
C ASP A 388 -24.43 0.22 -10.29
N GLY A 389 -24.00 1.49 -10.31
CA GLY A 389 -23.40 2.10 -11.52
C GLY A 389 -22.08 2.87 -11.39
N GLU A 390 -21.71 3.37 -10.21
CA GLU A 390 -20.59 4.34 -10.10
C GLU A 390 -19.28 3.75 -9.52
N GLU A 391 -19.34 2.63 -8.82
CA GLU A 391 -18.17 2.01 -8.16
C GLU A 391 -17.18 1.43 -9.19
N GLU A 392 -17.68 0.82 -10.27
CA GLU A 392 -16.86 0.38 -11.41
C GLU A 392 -16.17 1.55 -12.12
N ALA A 393 -16.77 2.74 -12.11
CA ALA A 393 -16.21 3.92 -12.77
C ALA A 393 -15.04 4.54 -11.99
N LEU A 394 -15.01 4.49 -10.67
CA LEU A 394 -13.93 5.07 -9.86
C LEU A 394 -12.66 4.22 -9.88
N ILE A 395 -12.83 2.89 -9.86
CA ILE A 395 -11.72 1.93 -9.93
C ILE A 395 -11.14 1.85 -11.35
N ALA A 396 -11.99 1.91 -12.39
CA ALA A 396 -11.54 1.91 -13.78
C ALA A 396 -10.87 3.23 -14.21
N LYS A 397 -11.29 4.39 -13.67
CA LYS A 397 -10.75 5.71 -14.10
C LYS A 397 -9.39 6.08 -13.50
N LEU A 398 -8.95 5.43 -12.41
CA LEU A 398 -7.61 5.60 -11.82
C LEU A 398 -6.57 4.60 -12.36
N ASN A 399 -6.91 3.83 -13.40
CA ASN A 399 -6.05 2.76 -13.93
C ASN A 399 -5.62 1.77 -12.81
N ILE A 400 -6.56 1.43 -11.92
CA ILE A 400 -6.33 0.45 -10.86
C ILE A 400 -6.33 -0.94 -11.51
N ASN A 401 -5.20 -1.32 -12.08
CA ASN A 401 -4.92 -2.72 -12.34
C ASN A 401 -4.99 -3.44 -10.99
N VAL A 402 -5.93 -4.37 -10.87
CA VAL A 402 -5.92 -5.40 -9.83
C VAL A 402 -4.52 -5.99 -9.82
N GLU A 403 -3.85 -5.92 -8.66
CA GLU A 403 -2.47 -6.39 -8.58
C GLU A 403 -2.39 -7.83 -9.08
N PRO A 404 -1.37 -8.20 -9.87
CA PRO A 404 -1.28 -9.50 -10.53
C PRO A 404 -1.08 -10.70 -9.58
N TRP A 405 -1.41 -10.57 -8.29
CA TRP A 405 -1.28 -11.59 -7.24
C TRP A 405 -2.55 -11.77 -6.45
N SER A 406 -3.62 -11.00 -6.72
CA SER A 406 -4.92 -11.31 -6.15
C SER A 406 -5.26 -12.73 -6.60
N VAL A 407 -5.17 -13.66 -5.66
CA VAL A 407 -5.91 -14.91 -5.76
C VAL A 407 -7.32 -14.47 -6.04
N VAL A 408 -7.85 -14.86 -7.20
CA VAL A 408 -9.29 -14.81 -7.41
C VAL A 408 -9.82 -15.79 -6.37
N GLU A 409 -10.16 -15.29 -5.19
CA GLU A 409 -10.99 -16.05 -4.27
C GLU A 409 -12.30 -16.30 -5.04
N LYS A 410 -12.56 -17.59 -5.28
CA LYS A 410 -13.81 -18.06 -5.87
C LYS A 410 -14.97 -17.87 -4.92
#